data_AF-A0A942N3Z7-F1
#
_entry.id   AF-A0A942N3Z7-F1
#
_cell.length_a   1.000
_cell.length_b   1.000
_cell.length_c   1.000
_cell.angle_alpha   90.00
_cell.angle_beta   90.00
_cell.angle_gamma   90.00
#
_symmetry.space_group_name_H-M   'P 1'
#
loop_
_entity.id
_entity.type
_entity.pdbx_description
1 polymer ?
#
loop_
_entity_poly.entity_id
_entity_poly.type
_entity_poly.pdbx_seq_one_letter_code
_entity_poly.pdbx_strand_id
1 'polypeptide(L)' 'MATNYYHHLIDGDYCVYHENGVLATKGFYIKGKEHGKWEEYNEKGNLVARCTYHQGERIKEWEFYNHNKK' A
#
# COMPACT_ATOMS: atom_id res chain seq x y z
N MET A 1 1.89 22.78 22.80
CA MET A 1 2.68 23.70 21.97
C MET A 1 3.68 22.89 21.16
N ALA A 2 3.89 23.28 19.90
CA ALA A 2 4.93 22.81 18.98
C ALA A 2 4.84 21.37 18.46
N THR A 3 4.12 21.26 17.34
CA THR A 3 4.34 20.34 16.20
C THR A 3 5.81 20.00 15.95
N ASN A 4 6.19 18.74 16.14
CA ASN A 4 7.49 18.21 15.71
C ASN A 4 7.36 17.54 14.33
N TYR A 5 7.62 18.32 13.27
CA TYR A 5 7.91 17.83 11.93
C TYR A 5 9.25 17.09 11.94
N TYR A 6 9.26 15.76 11.98
CA TYR A 6 10.45 14.96 11.65
C TYR A 6 10.35 14.46 10.21
N HIS A 7 10.78 15.31 9.29
CA HIS A 7 11.04 14.99 7.90
C HIS A 7 12.31 14.14 7.79
N HIS A 8 12.32 12.87 8.22
CA HIS A 8 13.46 11.97 7.96
C HIS A 8 12.98 10.53 7.84
N LEU A 9 12.85 10.06 6.59
CA LEU A 9 12.71 8.65 6.20
C LEU A 9 11.38 8.02 6.64
N ILE A 10 10.40 7.98 5.73
CA ILE A 10 9.13 7.28 5.93
C ILE A 10 9.42 5.76 5.90
N ASP A 11 10.17 5.24 6.85
CA ASP A 11 10.42 3.81 6.99
C ASP A 11 9.30 3.26 7.85
N GLY A 12 8.27 2.74 7.20
CA GLY A 12 7.05 2.39 7.94
C GLY A 12 5.94 1.81 7.08
N ASP A 13 5.02 1.15 7.79
CA ASP A 13 3.78 0.64 7.22
C ASP A 13 2.92 1.80 6.73
N TYR A 14 2.49 1.69 5.49
CA TYR A 14 1.55 2.60 4.86
C TYR A 14 0.21 1.89 4.74
N CYS A 15 -0.83 2.48 5.30
CA CYS A 15 -2.20 1.98 5.20
C CYS A 15 -3.13 3.13 4.82
N VAL A 16 -3.94 2.91 3.80
CA VAL A 16 -5.04 3.78 3.38
C VAL A 16 -6.33 3.02 3.62
N TYR A 17 -7.33 3.70 4.13
CA TYR A 17 -8.65 3.14 4.36
C TYR A 17 -9.67 3.86 3.47
N HIS A 18 -10.68 3.13 3.02
CA HIS A 18 -11.87 3.67 2.38
C HIS A 18 -12.69 4.50 3.38
N GLU A 19 -13.63 5.30 2.89
CA GLU A 19 -14.49 6.13 3.75
C GLU A 19 -15.30 5.30 4.76
N ASN A 20 -15.57 4.03 4.43
CA ASN A 20 -16.25 3.08 5.30
C ASN A 20 -15.35 2.45 6.38
N GLY A 21 -14.07 2.84 6.46
CA GLY A 21 -13.08 2.31 7.41
C GLY A 21 -12.45 0.98 7.01
N VAL A 22 -12.79 0.42 5.85
CA VAL A 22 -12.17 -0.81 5.32
C VAL A 22 -10.82 -0.47 4.71
N LEU A 23 -9.82 -1.33 4.90
CA LEU A 23 -8.51 -1.15 4.30
C LEU A 23 -8.63 -1.07 2.77
N ALA A 24 -8.06 -0.03 2.18
CA ALA A 24 -8.05 0.22 0.74
C ALA A 24 -6.71 -0.15 0.13
N THR A 25 -5.62 0.26 0.75
CA THR A 25 -4.27 -0.03 0.28
C THR A 25 -3.37 -0.24 1.48
N LYS A 26 -2.46 -1.20 1.38
CA LYS A 26 -1.35 -1.28 2.33
C LYS A 26 -0.04 -1.57 1.62
N GLY A 27 1.04 -1.08 2.21
CA GLY A 27 2.39 -1.26 1.71
C GLY A 27 3.40 -0.83 2.75
N PHE A 28 4.65 -0.77 2.33
CA PHE A 28 5.75 -0.32 3.18
C PHE A 28 6.61 0.65 2.39
N TYR A 29 7.13 1.67 3.08
CA TYR A 29 8.13 2.56 2.53
C TYR A 29 9.47 2.30 3.21
N ILE A 30 10.57 2.37 2.45
CA ILE A 30 11.96 2.37 2.92
C ILE A 30 12.68 3.54 2.28
N LYS A 31 13.28 4.38 3.11
CA LYS A 31 13.95 5.64 2.82
C LYS A 31 13.07 6.57 1.99
N GLY A 32 11.77 6.59 2.29
CA GLY A 32 10.76 7.35 1.55
C GLY A 32 10.41 6.79 0.18
N LYS A 33 10.78 5.55 -0.14
CA LYS A 33 10.44 4.87 -1.40
C LYS A 33 9.66 3.60 -1.17
N GLU A 34 8.74 3.25 -2.07
CA GLU A 34 7.94 2.04 -1.98
C GLU A 34 8.85 0.80 -1.91
N HIS A 35 8.54 -0.10 -0.98
CA HIS A 35 9.29 -1.32 -0.79
C HIS A 35 8.38 -2.47 -0.33
N GLY A 36 8.69 -3.68 -0.78
CA GLY A 36 7.94 -4.87 -0.42
C GLY A 36 6.62 -4.98 -1.18
N LYS A 37 5.67 -5.68 -0.56
CA LYS A 37 4.38 -5.99 -1.19
C LYS A 37 3.40 -4.84 -0.96
N TRP A 38 2.82 -4.38 -2.05
CA TRP A 38 1.72 -3.44 -2.08
C TRP A 38 0.45 -4.21 -2.40
N GLU A 39 -0.57 -4.05 -1.57
CA GLU A 39 -1.83 -4.77 -1.68
C GLU A 39 -2.98 -3.77 -1.70
N GLU A 40 -3.86 -3.90 -2.68
CA GLU A 40 -5.06 -3.08 -2.85
C GLU A 40 -6.30 -3.93 -2.62
N TYR A 41 -7.26 -3.33 -1.94
CA TYR A 41 -8.48 -3.97 -1.48
C TYR A 41 -9.69 -3.13 -1.91
N ASN A 42 -10.79 -3.82 -2.25
CA ASN A 42 -12.05 -3.12 -2.51
C ASN A 42 -12.73 -2.69 -1.20
N GLU A 43 -13.84 -1.96 -1.32
CA GLU A 43 -14.66 -1.48 -0.19
C GLU A 43 -15.20 -2.61 0.70
N LYS A 44 -15.17 -3.86 0.22
CA LYS A 44 -15.55 -5.06 0.98
C LYS A 44 -14.37 -5.74 1.69
N GLY A 45 -13.15 -5.22 1.52
CA GLY A 45 -11.92 -5.76 2.11
C GLY A 45 -11.32 -6.94 1.34
N ASN A 46 -11.79 -7.21 0.12
CA ASN A 46 -11.22 -8.27 -0.72
C ASN A 46 -10.03 -7.72 -1.48
N LEU A 47 -8.92 -8.47 -1.48
CA LEU A 47 -7.74 -8.15 -2.28
C LEU A 47 -8.13 -8.13 -3.76
N VAL A 48 -7.94 -6.99 -4.42
CA VAL A 48 -8.24 -6.80 -5.85
C VAL A 48 -6.97 -6.73 -6.68
N ALA A 49 -5.86 -6.28 -6.09
CA ALA A 49 -4.59 -6.19 -6.78
C ALA A 49 -3.43 -6.30 -5.80
N ARG A 50 -2.30 -6.83 -6.25
CA ARG A 50 -1.04 -6.73 -5.52
C ARG A 50 0.13 -6.47 -6.45
N CYS A 51 1.16 -5.82 -5.94
CA CYS A 51 2.38 -5.50 -6.64
C CYS A 51 3.57 -5.63 -5.69
N THR A 52 4.79 -5.71 -6.22
CA THR A 52 6.01 -5.69 -5.41
C THR A 52 6.91 -4.56 -5.87
N TYR A 53 7.27 -3.69 -4.91
CA TYR A 53 8.20 -2.60 -5.10
C TYR A 53 9.52 -2.86 -4.38
N HIS A 54 10.59 -2.26 -4.88
CA HIS A 54 11.88 -2.25 -4.21
C HIS A 54 12.58 -0.92 -4.49
N GLN A 55 12.74 -0.14 -3.43
CA GLN A 55 13.37 1.19 -3.51
C GLN A 55 12.69 2.09 -4.56
N GLY A 56 11.36 2.05 -4.61
CA GLY A 56 10.53 2.85 -5.51
C GLY A 56 10.37 2.25 -6.91
N GLU A 57 11.09 1.18 -7.22
CA GLU A 57 10.97 0.49 -8.50
C GLU A 57 10.01 -0.66 -8.42
N ARG A 58 9.09 -0.73 -9.38
CA ARG A 58 8.17 -1.84 -9.52
C ARG A 58 8.92 -3.06 -10.06
N ILE A 59 9.16 -4.07 -9.21
CA ILE A 59 9.82 -5.32 -9.64
C ILE A 59 8.81 -6.26 -10.31
N LYS A 60 7.58 -6.33 -9.78
CA LYS A 60 6.57 -7.28 -10.26
C LYS A 60 5.37 -6.54 -10.83
N GLU A 61 4.86 -7.02 -11.95
CA GLU A 61 3.61 -6.51 -12.52
C GLU A 61 2.45 -6.70 -11.54
N TRP A 62 1.42 -5.87 -11.70
CA TRP A 62 0.21 -5.96 -10.90
C TRP A 62 -0.50 -7.29 -11.14
N GLU A 63 -0.62 -8.08 -10.08
CA GLU A 63 -1.44 -9.28 -10.05
C GLU A 63 -2.85 -8.86 -9.64
N PHE A 64 -3.75 -8.75 -10.62
CA PHE A 64 -5.16 -8.43 -10.37
C PHE A 64 -5.94 -9.69 -10.00
N TYR A 65 -6.54 -9.67 -8.81
CA TYR A 65 -7.47 -10.67 -8.33
C TYR A 65 -8.88 -10.27 -8.73
N ASN A 66 -9.17 -10.38 -10.02
CA ASN A 66 -10.55 -10.29 -10.47
C ASN A 66 -11.32 -11.48 -9.90
N HIS A 67 -12.13 -11.25 -8.85
CA HIS A 67 -13.02 -12.27 -8.29
C HIS A 67 -14.15 -12.68 -9.25
N ASN A 68 -14.09 -12.28 -10.52
CA ASN A 68 -14.93 -12.81 -11.59
C ASN A 68 -14.38 -14.16 -12.06
N LYS A 69 -14.40 -15.18 -11.20
CA LYS A 69 -14.62 -16.54 -11.69
C LYS A 69 -16.12 -16.66 -11.93
N LYS A 70 -16.48 -16.50 -13.21
CA LYS A 70 -17.79 -16.76 -13.77
C LYS A 70 -18.22 -18.21 -13.51
#